data_AF-A0A517MXH2-F1
#
_entry.id   AF-A0A517MXH2-F1
#
_cell.length_a   1.000
_cell.length_b   1.000
_cell.length_c   1.000
_cell.angle_alpha   90.00
_cell.angle_beta   90.00
_cell.angle_gamma   90.00
#
_symmetry.space_group_name_H-M   'P 1'
#
loop_
_entity.id
_entity.type
_entity.pdbx_description
1 polymer ?
#
loop_
_entity_poly.entity_id
_entity_poly.type
_entity_poly.pdbx_seq_one_letter_code
_entity_poly.pdbx_strand_id
1 'polypeptide(L)' 'MSAKFPKPWYRASRGVWYVTLDNRQFKLVPDRDAAFEQYHNLIQGNRI' A
#
# COMPACT_ATOMS: atom_id res chain seq x y z
N MET A 1 15.02 11.69 -10.39
CA MET A 1 14.41 11.33 -9.10
C MET A 1 13.26 10.37 -9.38
N SER A 2 13.47 9.07 -9.17
CA SER A 2 12.41 8.07 -9.31
C SER A 2 11.40 8.34 -8.20
N ALA A 3 10.18 8.76 -8.55
CA ALA A 3 9.07 8.78 -7.60
C ALA A 3 8.94 7.37 -7.04
N LYS A 4 9.43 7.15 -5.82
CA LYS A 4 9.48 5.84 -5.17
C LYS A 4 8.08 5.54 -4.66
N PHE A 5 7.17 5.21 -5.56
CA PHE A 5 5.89 4.63 -5.19
C PHE A 5 6.15 3.20 -4.71
N PRO A 6 6.13 2.95 -3.39
CA PRO A 6 6.48 1.66 -2.83
C PRO A 6 5.36 0.68 -3.17
N LYS A 7 5.72 -0.46 -3.74
CA LYS A 7 4.73 -1.48 -4.11
C LYS A 7 4.09 -2.09 -2.86
N PRO A 8 2.76 -2.29 -2.84
CA PRO A 8 2.13 -3.11 -1.82
C PRO A 8 2.72 -4.52 -1.79
N TRP A 9 2.84 -5.11 -0.61
CA TRP A 9 3.36 -6.46 -0.39
C TRP A 9 2.42 -7.26 0.51
N TYR A 10 2.23 -8.54 0.19
CA TYR A 10 1.35 -9.43 0.94
C TYR A 10 2.09 -10.10 2.09
N ARG A 11 1.49 -10.06 3.28
CA ARG A 11 2.03 -10.71 4.47
C ARG A 11 1.25 -11.98 4.77
N ALA A 12 1.74 -13.13 4.29
CA ALA A 12 1.09 -14.43 4.45
C ALA A 12 0.77 -14.78 5.91
N SER A 13 1.65 -14.45 6.86
CA SER A 13 1.41 -14.71 8.29
C SER A 13 0.24 -13.93 8.90
N ARG A 14 -0.23 -12.88 8.23
CA ARG A 14 -1.37 -12.06 8.67
C ARG A 14 -2.54 -12.09 7.69
N GLY A 15 -2.37 -12.72 6.54
CA GLY A 15 -3.40 -12.79 5.50
C GLY A 15 -3.80 -11.43 4.92
N VAL A 16 -2.92 -10.43 4.95
CA VAL A 16 -3.24 -9.04 4.54
C VAL A 16 -2.13 -8.38 3.76
N TRP A 17 -2.49 -7.42 2.92
CA TRP A 17 -1.55 -6.55 2.22
C TRP A 17 -1.09 -5.40 3.10
N TYR A 18 0.12 -4.92 2.84
CA TYR A 18 0.71 -3.75 3.46
C TYR A 18 1.40 -2.89 2.41
N VAL A 19 1.54 -1.60 2.69
CA VAL A 19 2.41 -0.70 1.93
C VAL A 19 3.20 0.17 2.91
N THR A 20 4.47 0.45 2.61
CA THR A 20 5.30 1.33 3.42
C THR A 20 5.48 2.65 2.70
N LEU A 21 4.79 3.71 3.14
CA LEU A 21 4.89 5.07 2.61
C LEU A 21 5.55 5.96 3.66
N ASP A 22 6.54 6.77 3.28
CA ASP A 22 7.22 7.71 4.18
C ASP A 22 7.68 7.09 5.52
N ASN A 23 8.32 5.92 5.46
CA ASN A 23 8.74 5.11 6.61
C ASN A 23 7.60 4.65 7.55
N ARG A 24 6.34 4.80 7.16
CA ARG A 24 5.18 4.30 7.88
C ARG A 24 4.53 3.15 7.13
N GLN A 25 4.23 2.07 7.85
CA GLN A 25 3.49 0.94 7.32
C GLN A 25 1.98 1.19 7.43
N PHE A 26 1.30 1.03 6.31
CA PHE A 26 -0.15 1.08 6.20
C PHE A 26 -0.66 -0.34 5.94
N LYS A 27 -1.60 -0.79 6.78
CA LYS A 27 -2.30 -2.05 6.57
C LYS A 27 -3.39 -1.81 5.52
N LEU A 28 -3.44 -2.69 4.53
CA LEU A 28 -4.48 -2.75 3.51
C LEU A 28 -5.38 -3.98 3.78
N VAL A 29 -6.25 -4.30 2.84
CA VAL A 29 -7.16 -5.45 2.91
C VAL A 29 -6.49 -6.77 2.45
N PRO A 30 -7.07 -7.94 2.78
CA PRO A 30 -6.62 -9.25 2.29
C PRO A 30 -6.77 -9.43 0.77
N ASP A 31 -7.86 -8.90 0.23
CA ASP A 31 -8.15 -9.00 -1.19
C ASP A 31 -7.17 -8.16 -2.00
N ARG A 32 -6.62 -8.75 -3.05
CA ARG A 32 -5.58 -8.10 -3.86
C ARG A 32 -6.13 -6.87 -4.55
N ASP A 33 -7.24 -6.98 -5.25
CA ASP A 33 -7.74 -5.89 -6.09
C ASP A 33 -8.16 -4.71 -5.21
N ALA A 34 -8.88 -4.99 -4.12
CA ALA A 34 -9.25 -3.98 -3.14
C ALA A 34 -8.03 -3.39 -2.38
N ALA A 35 -6.94 -4.15 -2.19
CA ALA A 35 -5.71 -3.61 -1.59
C ALA A 35 -5.01 -2.63 -2.54
N PHE A 36 -5.00 -2.93 -3.84
CA PHE A 36 -4.46 -2.03 -4.86
C PHE A 36 -5.32 -0.77 -4.99
N GLU A 37 -6.65 -0.89 -4.93
CA GLU A 37 -7.54 0.29 -4.89
C GLU A 37 -7.26 1.18 -3.66
N GLN A 38 -7.14 0.59 -2.46
CA GLN A 38 -6.78 1.35 -1.27
C GLN A 38 -5.42 2.02 -1.40
N TYR A 39 -4.44 1.34 -1.98
CA TYR A 39 -3.12 1.89 -2.27
C TYR A 39 -3.18 3.08 -3.25
N HIS A 40 -3.96 2.96 -4.34
CA HIS A 40 -4.17 4.04 -5.28
C HIS A 40 -4.82 5.25 -4.62
N ASN A 41 -5.87 5.03 -3.81
CA ASN A 41 -6.52 6.08 -3.03
C ASN A 41 -5.55 6.75 -2.03
N LEU A 42 -4.70 5.96 -1.38
CA LEU A 42 -3.66 6.46 -0.47
C LEU A 42 -2.66 7.37 -1.18
N ILE A 43 -2.20 6.99 -2.37
CA ILE A 43 -1.24 7.80 -3.13
C ILE A 43 -1.90 9.02 -3.79
N GLN A 44 -3.13 8.89 -4.29
CA GLN A 44 -3.84 10.01 -4.92
C GLN A 44 -4.31 11.06 -3.90
N GLY A 45 -4.69 10.64 -2.69
CA GLY A 45 -5.06 11.54 -1.60
C GLY A 45 -3.87 12.18 -0.88
N ASN A 46 -2.71 11.51 -0.89
CA ASN A 46 -1.47 12.07 -0.36
C ASN A 46 -0.81 12.91 -1.45
N ARG A 47 -1.23 14.18 -1.59
CA ARG A 47 -0.50 15.17 -2.40
C ARG A 47 0.91 15.37 -1.79
N ILE A 48 1.85 14.54 -2.22
CA ILE A 48 3.30 14.79 -2.15
C ILE A 48 3.69 15.89 -3.15
#